data_AF-A0A2V8G577-F1
#
_entry.id   AF-A0A2V8G577-F1
#
_cell.length_a   1.000
_cell.length_b   1.000
_cell.length_c   1.000
_cell.angle_alpha   90.00
_cell.angle_beta   90.00
_cell.angle_gamma   90.00
#
_symmetry.space_group_name_H-M   'P 1'
#
loop_
_entity.id
_entity.type
_entity.pdbx_description
1 polymer ?
#
loop_
_entity_poly.entity_id
_entity_poly.type
_entity_poly.pdbx_seq_one_letter_code
_entity_poly.pdbx_strand_id
1 'polypeptide(L)'
;EKRDPNLIAALFTEDADQITTSGEWRRGRDNVVRGALASSQGNPGARQIAIEAVRFLAPGVAIADGRYEIRGSQAGDQRRMWTTFVLMRGGSGEWRVAAIRNMVPTGSLPASQEPAAASGSLDYEYFKTKVQPIFLAKRAGHARCIACHGAGTPLRLQPLAPGATTWNDEDARKNFEAVRRVVVPGRVTKSRLLVHPLTEEAGGDFYHSGGKHWSSQNDDEWRTLKAWVLGQTTK
;
A
#
# COMPACT_ATOMS: atom_id res chain seq x y z
N GLU A 1 -17.94 21.19 -4.47
CA GLU A 1 -18.36 19.93 -5.12
C GLU A 1 -19.75 19.54 -4.60
N LYS A 2 -20.72 19.22 -5.46
CA LYS A 2 -22.12 18.97 -5.04
C LYS A 2 -22.35 17.57 -4.40
N ARG A 3 -21.38 16.65 -4.51
CA ARG A 3 -21.37 15.31 -3.87
C ARG A 3 -22.66 14.49 -4.02
N ASP A 4 -23.37 14.68 -5.13
CA ASP A 4 -24.63 14.00 -5.41
C ASP A 4 -24.33 12.66 -6.14
N PRO A 5 -24.70 11.50 -5.55
CA PRO A 5 -24.43 10.20 -6.14
C PRO A 5 -25.07 10.01 -7.52
N ASN A 6 -26.26 10.57 -7.76
CA ASN A 6 -26.96 10.41 -9.03
C ASN A 6 -26.30 11.20 -10.14
N LEU A 7 -25.88 12.44 -9.84
CA LEU A 7 -25.14 13.26 -10.80
C LEU A 7 -23.76 12.66 -11.12
N ILE A 8 -23.10 12.05 -10.13
CA ILE A 8 -21.82 11.35 -10.34
C ILE A 8 -22.04 10.09 -11.18
N ALA A 9 -23.04 9.27 -10.84
CA ALA A 9 -23.36 8.05 -11.57
C ALA A 9 -23.66 8.30 -13.06
N ALA A 10 -24.34 9.40 -13.37
CA ALA A 10 -24.67 9.79 -14.75
C ALA A 10 -23.45 10.02 -15.66
N LEU A 11 -22.27 10.28 -15.07
CA LEU A 11 -21.03 10.50 -15.81
C LEU A 11 -20.42 9.20 -16.37
N PHE A 12 -20.80 8.03 -15.84
CA PHE A 12 -20.10 6.77 -16.08
C PHE A 12 -20.89 5.79 -16.94
N THR A 13 -20.22 4.97 -17.74
CA THR A 13 -20.83 3.75 -18.30
C THR A 13 -21.18 2.77 -17.17
N GLU A 14 -21.98 1.75 -17.45
CA GLU A 14 -22.41 0.78 -16.42
C GLU A 14 -21.24 -0.09 -15.94
N ASP A 15 -20.37 -0.46 -16.87
CA ASP A 15 -19.17 -1.27 -16.70
C ASP A 15 -17.92 -0.45 -16.32
N ALA A 16 -18.09 0.84 -15.99
CA ALA A 16 -16.97 1.73 -15.79
C ALA A 16 -15.99 1.23 -14.72
N ASP A 17 -14.70 1.43 -14.94
CA ASP A 17 -13.66 1.05 -14.00
C ASP A 17 -12.72 2.21 -13.63
N GLN A 18 -12.02 2.05 -12.50
CA GLN A 18 -11.06 3.01 -12.03
C GLN A 18 -9.87 2.31 -11.39
N ILE A 19 -8.67 2.77 -11.72
CA ILE A 19 -7.45 2.54 -10.95
C ILE A 19 -7.13 3.83 -10.20
N THR A 20 -7.10 3.75 -8.87
CA THR A 20 -6.73 4.88 -8.02
C THR A 20 -5.21 5.05 -7.96
N THR A 21 -4.73 6.17 -7.40
CA THR A 21 -3.29 6.38 -7.21
C THR A 21 -2.66 5.41 -6.21
N SER A 22 -3.44 4.71 -5.38
CA SER A 22 -2.95 3.64 -4.49
C SER A 22 -2.94 2.26 -5.16
N GLY A 23 -3.34 2.17 -6.43
CA GLY A 23 -3.47 0.90 -7.16
C GLY A 23 -4.75 0.12 -6.86
N GLU A 24 -5.72 0.71 -6.13
CA GLU A 24 -7.02 0.09 -5.89
C GLU A 24 -7.81 0.00 -7.20
N TRP A 25 -8.35 -1.18 -7.49
CA TRP A 25 -9.31 -1.39 -8.57
C TRP A 25 -10.75 -1.18 -8.09
N ARG A 26 -11.50 -0.37 -8.84
CA ARG A 26 -12.95 -0.26 -8.73
C ARG A 26 -13.57 -0.66 -10.05
N ARG A 27 -14.52 -1.58 -10.04
CA ARG A 27 -15.16 -2.13 -11.25
C ARG A 27 -16.68 -2.02 -11.16
N GLY A 28 -17.30 -1.54 -12.22
CA GLY A 28 -18.73 -1.23 -12.27
C GLY A 28 -19.04 0.14 -11.67
N ARG A 29 -20.01 0.83 -12.28
CA ARG A 29 -20.44 2.19 -11.94
C ARG A 29 -20.63 2.39 -10.44
N ASP A 30 -21.36 1.49 -9.78
CA ASP A 30 -21.70 1.63 -8.35
C ASP A 30 -20.47 1.67 -7.45
N ASN A 31 -19.45 0.86 -7.75
CA ASN A 31 -18.21 0.83 -6.99
C ASN A 31 -17.37 2.09 -7.26
N VAL A 32 -17.37 2.60 -8.49
CA VAL A 32 -16.71 3.87 -8.85
C VAL A 32 -17.36 5.04 -8.11
N VAL A 33 -18.70 5.15 -8.14
CA VAL A 33 -19.47 6.22 -7.47
C VAL A 33 -19.26 6.17 -5.96
N ARG A 34 -19.42 4.99 -5.35
CA ARG A 34 -19.21 4.78 -3.90
C ARG A 34 -17.79 5.17 -3.49
N GLY A 35 -16.80 4.69 -4.24
CA GLY A 35 -15.39 4.99 -3.98
C GLY A 35 -15.06 6.48 -4.14
N ALA A 36 -15.63 7.16 -5.13
CA ALA A 36 -15.46 8.60 -5.33
C ALA A 36 -16.04 9.41 -4.15
N LEU A 37 -17.24 9.05 -3.69
CA LEU A 37 -17.87 9.70 -2.52
C LEU A 37 -17.07 9.47 -1.24
N ALA A 38 -16.66 8.23 -0.97
CA ALA A 38 -15.83 7.90 0.19
C ALA A 38 -14.49 8.67 0.16
N SER A 39 -13.87 8.78 -1.02
CA SER A 39 -12.63 9.54 -1.20
C SER A 39 -12.84 11.04 -0.96
N SER A 40 -13.99 11.60 -1.36
CA SER A 40 -14.34 13.02 -1.12
C SER A 40 -14.62 13.30 0.36
N GLN A 41 -15.18 12.34 1.10
CA GLN A 41 -15.43 12.44 2.54
C GLN A 41 -14.14 12.32 3.36
N GLY A 42 -13.32 11.31 3.07
CA GLY A 42 -12.10 11.02 3.85
C GLY A 42 -10.93 11.98 3.59
N ASN A 43 -10.93 12.70 2.46
CA ASN A 43 -9.91 13.69 2.12
C ASN A 43 -10.57 15.04 1.82
N PRO A 44 -10.79 15.89 2.85
CA PRO A 44 -11.36 17.22 2.65
C PRO A 44 -10.38 18.09 1.85
N GLY A 45 -10.86 18.70 0.76
CA GLY A 45 -10.04 19.50 -0.13
C GLY A 45 -10.75 19.81 -1.45
N ALA A 46 -10.40 20.94 -2.07
CA ALA A 46 -10.92 21.32 -3.37
C ALA A 46 -10.24 20.49 -4.46
N ARG A 47 -11.03 19.68 -5.17
CA ARG A 47 -10.59 18.86 -6.30
C ARG A 47 -10.78 19.65 -7.59
N GLN A 48 -9.74 19.72 -8.41
CA GLN A 48 -9.80 20.34 -9.72
C GLN A 48 -9.16 19.40 -10.74
N ILE A 49 -9.85 19.23 -11.87
CA ILE A 49 -9.30 18.51 -13.02
C ILE A 49 -9.29 19.49 -14.19
N ALA A 50 -8.12 19.69 -14.79
CA ALA A 50 -7.93 20.50 -15.98
C ALA A 50 -7.53 19.57 -17.14
N ILE A 51 -8.38 19.47 -18.17
CA ILE A 51 -8.08 18.65 -19.36
C ILE A 51 -6.99 19.36 -20.17
N GLU A 52 -5.92 18.63 -20.47
CA GLU A 52 -4.80 19.13 -21.29
C GLU A 52 -4.91 18.67 -22.74
N ALA A 53 -5.38 17.43 -22.98
CA ALA A 53 -5.46 16.86 -24.30
C ALA A 53 -6.69 15.98 -24.44
N VAL A 54 -7.31 16.00 -25.62
CA VAL A 54 -8.38 15.08 -26.02
C VAL A 54 -8.01 14.50 -27.37
N ARG A 55 -8.07 13.18 -27.50
CA ARG A 55 -7.83 12.46 -28.75
C ARG A 55 -8.97 11.49 -29.02
N PHE A 56 -9.58 11.59 -30.19
CA PHE A 56 -10.55 10.63 -30.68
C PHE A 56 -9.80 9.43 -31.27
N LEU A 57 -10.04 8.24 -30.72
CA LEU A 57 -9.39 7.01 -31.15
C LEU A 57 -10.21 6.28 -32.21
N ALA A 58 -11.53 6.42 -32.15
CA ALA A 58 -12.51 5.89 -33.09
C ALA A 58 -13.81 6.69 -32.99
N PRO A 59 -14.77 6.52 -33.93
CA PRO A 59 -16.12 7.05 -33.73
C PRO A 59 -16.71 6.59 -32.39
N GLY A 60 -17.05 7.54 -31.54
CA GLY A 60 -17.59 7.26 -30.21
C GLY A 60 -16.59 6.79 -29.16
N VAL A 61 -15.28 6.86 -29.43
CA VAL A 61 -14.23 6.54 -28.44
C VAL A 61 -13.21 7.67 -28.38
N ALA A 62 -12.97 8.20 -27.18
CA ALA A 62 -11.96 9.22 -26.96
C ALA A 62 -11.15 8.95 -25.70
N ILE A 63 -9.93 9.48 -25.68
CA ILE A 63 -9.09 9.58 -24.48
C ILE A 63 -8.94 11.05 -24.14
N ALA A 64 -9.10 11.41 -22.86
CA ALA A 64 -8.86 12.75 -22.36
C ALA A 64 -7.87 12.69 -21.19
N ASP A 65 -6.74 13.37 -21.35
CA ASP A 65 -5.69 13.46 -20.36
C ASP A 65 -5.76 14.82 -19.66
N GLY A 66 -5.57 14.85 -18.35
CA GLY A 66 -5.66 16.07 -17.58
C GLY A 66 -4.85 16.08 -16.29
N ARG A 67 -4.59 17.29 -15.80
CA ARG A 67 -4.03 17.53 -14.47
C ARG A 67 -5.10 17.37 -13.42
N TYR A 68 -4.82 16.54 -12.42
CA TYR A 68 -5.68 16.35 -11.27
C TYR A 68 -5.02 16.93 -10.02
N GLU A 69 -5.60 17.99 -9.49
CA GLU A 69 -5.13 18.66 -8.28
C GLU A 69 -6.12 18.49 -7.13
N ILE A 70 -5.58 18.21 -5.93
CA ILE A 70 -6.31 18.30 -4.67
C ILE A 70 -5.61 19.33 -3.82
N ARG A 71 -6.29 20.45 -3.53
CA ARG A 71 -5.83 21.45 -2.56
C ARG A 71 -6.34 21.05 -1.18
N GLY A 72 -5.42 20.73 -0.28
CA GLY A 72 -5.67 20.51 1.15
C GLY A 72 -5.99 21.81 1.87
N SER A 73 -6.19 21.72 3.18
CA SER A 73 -6.62 22.85 4.03
C SER A 73 -5.49 23.80 4.45
N GLN A 74 -4.22 23.39 4.30
CA GLN A 74 -3.04 24.20 4.64
C GLN A 74 -2.14 24.47 3.42
N ALA A 75 -1.40 25.58 3.48
CA ALA A 75 -0.42 25.95 2.47
C ALA A 75 0.71 24.91 2.43
N GLY A 76 0.80 24.15 1.33
CA GLY A 76 1.79 23.08 1.14
C GLY A 76 1.18 21.70 0.92
N ASP A 77 -0.07 21.47 1.33
CA ASP A 77 -0.79 20.19 1.13
C ASP A 77 -1.49 20.17 -0.24
N GLN A 78 -0.73 20.30 -1.32
CA GLN A 78 -1.26 20.22 -2.69
C GLN A 78 -0.80 18.92 -3.34
N ARG A 79 -1.74 18.01 -3.63
CA ARG A 79 -1.45 16.80 -4.41
C ARG A 79 -1.63 17.09 -5.89
N ARG A 80 -0.56 16.97 -6.66
CA ARG A 80 -0.55 17.13 -8.12
C ARG A 80 -0.40 15.77 -8.78
N MET A 81 -1.41 15.39 -9.54
CA MET A 81 -1.54 14.08 -10.18
C MET A 81 -1.92 14.28 -11.64
N TRP A 82 -1.90 13.18 -12.39
CA TRP A 82 -2.50 13.09 -13.71
C TRP A 82 -3.69 12.16 -13.66
N THR A 83 -4.62 12.38 -14.57
CA THR A 83 -5.74 11.50 -14.82
C THR A 83 -5.91 11.31 -16.31
N THR A 84 -6.24 10.09 -16.69
CA THR A 84 -6.68 9.73 -18.03
C THR A 84 -8.11 9.22 -17.94
N PHE A 85 -9.00 9.81 -18.74
CA PHE A 85 -10.35 9.31 -18.96
C PHE A 85 -10.42 8.58 -20.30
N VAL A 86 -10.95 7.36 -20.29
CA VAL A 86 -11.47 6.74 -21.52
C VAL A 86 -12.95 7.04 -21.58
N LEU A 87 -13.37 7.64 -22.70
CA LEU A 87 -14.71 8.14 -22.93
C LEU A 87 -15.37 7.32 -24.04
N MET A 88 -16.61 6.92 -23.81
CA MET A 88 -17.45 6.19 -24.75
C MET A 88 -18.71 7.01 -25.04
N ARG A 89 -19.10 7.08 -26.32
CA ARG A 89 -20.35 7.71 -26.74
C ARG A 89 -21.46 6.66 -26.76
N GLY A 90 -22.49 6.88 -25.96
CA GLY A 90 -23.69 6.04 -25.94
C GLY A 90 -24.53 6.19 -27.21
N GLY A 91 -25.50 5.28 -27.39
CA GLY A 91 -26.38 5.27 -28.56
C GLY A 91 -27.24 6.53 -28.72
N SER A 92 -27.57 7.21 -27.62
CA SER A 92 -28.27 8.52 -27.63
C SER A 92 -27.33 9.72 -27.81
N GLY A 93 -26.04 9.49 -28.05
CA GLY A 93 -25.07 10.52 -28.43
C GLY A 93 -24.33 11.19 -27.27
N GLU A 94 -24.66 10.87 -26.02
CA GLU A 94 -23.97 11.33 -24.82
C GLU A 94 -22.60 10.66 -24.64
N TRP A 95 -21.63 11.40 -24.12
CA TRP A 95 -20.33 10.86 -23.73
C TRP A 95 -20.34 10.50 -22.25
N ARG A 96 -19.80 9.31 -21.93
CA ARG A 96 -19.63 8.81 -20.56
C ARG A 96 -18.22 8.29 -20.36
N VAL A 97 -17.75 8.35 -19.13
CA VAL A 97 -16.47 7.81 -18.71
C VAL A 97 -16.59 6.29 -18.55
N ALA A 98 -15.82 5.55 -19.33
CA ALA A 98 -15.69 4.09 -19.24
C ALA A 98 -14.50 3.69 -18.35
N ALA A 99 -13.44 4.50 -18.29
CA ALA A 99 -12.29 4.21 -17.45
C ALA A 99 -11.64 5.46 -16.89
N ILE A 100 -11.14 5.38 -15.64
CA ILE A 100 -10.27 6.39 -15.03
C ILE A 100 -8.93 5.75 -14.66
N ARG A 101 -7.83 6.39 -15.05
CA ARG A 101 -6.47 6.03 -14.61
C ARG A 101 -5.85 7.22 -13.91
N ASN A 102 -5.80 7.19 -12.58
CA ASN A 102 -5.15 8.24 -11.80
C ASN A 102 -3.70 7.86 -11.54
N MET A 103 -2.78 8.76 -11.85
CA MET A 103 -1.35 8.52 -11.84
C MET A 103 -0.64 9.65 -11.11
N VAL A 104 0.46 9.33 -10.44
CA VAL A 104 1.33 10.35 -9.85
C VAL A 104 2.66 10.34 -10.60
N PRO A 105 3.05 11.45 -11.26
CA PRO A 105 4.33 11.51 -11.94
C PRO A 105 5.49 11.30 -10.97
N THR A 106 6.41 10.44 -11.39
CA THR A 106 7.74 10.35 -10.78
C THR A 106 8.42 11.71 -10.90
N GLY A 107 8.54 12.43 -9.78
CA GLY A 107 9.15 13.76 -9.71
C GLY A 107 8.19 14.92 -9.36
N SER A 108 6.87 14.73 -9.43
CA SER A 108 5.87 15.76 -9.05
C SER A 108 5.06 15.40 -7.81
N LEU A 109 5.46 14.34 -7.11
CA LEU A 109 5.12 14.20 -5.71
C LEU A 109 5.70 15.44 -4.98
N PRO A 110 4.89 16.28 -4.29
CA PRO A 110 5.37 16.64 -2.96
C PRO A 110 5.67 15.29 -2.36
N ALA A 111 6.92 15.06 -1.94
CA ALA A 111 7.29 13.84 -1.24
C ALA A 111 6.06 13.47 -0.43
N SER A 112 5.37 12.38 -0.78
CA SER A 112 4.30 11.93 0.07
C SER A 112 5.01 11.90 1.41
N GLN A 113 4.50 12.65 2.38
CA GLN A 113 4.81 12.28 3.74
C GLN A 113 4.13 10.92 3.98
N GLU A 114 4.49 9.86 3.21
CA GLU A 114 5.13 8.72 3.84
C GLU A 114 6.18 9.38 4.74
N PRO A 115 6.01 9.33 6.07
CA PRO A 115 6.90 10.01 7.00
C PRO A 115 8.29 9.77 6.46
N ALA A 116 8.96 10.86 6.03
CA ALA A 116 10.17 10.82 5.23
C ALA A 116 10.95 9.64 5.73
N ALA A 117 11.01 8.55 4.93
CA ALA A 117 11.47 7.23 5.37
C ALA A 117 12.60 7.52 6.32
N ALA A 118 12.35 7.35 7.62
CA ALA A 118 13.26 7.92 8.57
C ALA A 118 14.59 7.31 8.15
N SER A 119 15.50 8.15 7.68
CA SER A 119 16.90 7.75 7.55
C SER A 119 17.44 7.40 8.94
N GLY A 120 16.61 7.57 9.99
CA GLY A 120 16.63 6.81 11.21
C GLY A 120 16.87 5.33 10.95
N SER A 121 18.03 4.88 11.39
CA SER A 121 18.30 3.50 11.71
C SER A 121 17.08 2.83 12.34
N LEU A 122 16.76 1.61 11.89
CA LEU A 122 15.79 0.75 12.55
C LEU A 122 16.06 0.70 14.07
N ASP A 123 15.02 0.82 14.89
CA ASP A 123 15.19 0.87 16.35
C ASP A 123 15.46 -0.53 16.91
N TYR A 124 16.57 -0.68 17.64
CA TYR A 124 16.95 -1.97 18.23
C TYR A 124 16.03 -2.36 19.39
N GLU A 125 15.63 -1.42 20.23
CA GLU A 125 14.75 -1.73 21.37
C GLU A 125 13.35 -2.12 20.90
N TYR A 126 12.81 -1.45 19.88
CA TYR A 126 11.53 -1.84 19.27
C TYR A 126 11.66 -3.22 18.64
N PHE A 127 12.78 -3.49 17.95
CA PHE A 127 13.05 -4.81 17.41
C PHE A 127 13.02 -5.88 18.51
N LYS A 128 13.84 -5.72 19.54
CA LYS A 128 14.01 -6.70 20.62
C LYS A 128 12.70 -6.95 21.37
N THR A 129 11.90 -5.91 21.61
CA THR A 129 10.71 -5.99 22.47
C THR A 129 9.41 -6.28 21.73
N LYS A 130 9.30 -5.92 20.45
CA LYS A 130 8.06 -6.04 19.66
C LYS A 130 8.19 -6.97 18.45
N VAL A 131 9.30 -6.88 17.72
CA VAL A 131 9.49 -7.65 16.47
C VAL A 131 10.02 -9.05 16.75
N GLN A 132 11.11 -9.16 17.51
CA GLN A 132 11.80 -10.43 17.77
C GLN A 132 10.88 -11.51 18.38
N PRO A 133 9.96 -11.21 19.32
CA PRO A 133 9.05 -12.23 19.86
C PRO A 133 8.16 -12.91 18.79
N ILE A 134 7.84 -12.21 17.70
CA ILE A 134 7.03 -12.75 16.58
C ILE A 134 7.69 -13.97 15.95
N PHE A 135 9.04 -14.03 15.94
CA PHE A 135 9.77 -15.16 15.37
C PHE A 135 9.70 -16.45 16.20
N LEU A 136 9.34 -16.33 17.48
CA LEU A 136 9.14 -17.45 18.40
C LEU A 136 7.66 -17.80 18.61
N ALA A 137 6.75 -16.90 18.24
CA ALA A 137 5.32 -17.10 18.43
C ALA A 137 4.84 -18.37 17.68
N LYS A 138 4.22 -19.28 18.43
CA LYS A 138 3.56 -20.47 17.89
C LYS A 138 2.13 -20.10 17.51
N ARG A 139 1.73 -20.46 16.29
CA ARG A 139 0.39 -20.21 15.75
C ARG A 139 -0.22 -21.54 15.32
N ALA A 140 -1.53 -21.68 15.46
CA ALA A 140 -2.22 -22.85 14.94
C ALA A 140 -2.00 -22.94 13.42
N GLY A 141 -1.60 -24.10 12.91
CA GLY A 141 -1.37 -24.31 11.48
C GLY A 141 -0.06 -23.75 10.90
N HIS A 142 0.77 -23.04 11.68
CA HIS A 142 2.04 -22.47 11.17
C HIS A 142 3.24 -22.93 11.99
N ALA A 143 4.34 -23.23 11.28
CA ALA A 143 5.64 -23.37 11.92
C ALA A 143 6.06 -22.04 12.58
N ARG A 144 6.93 -22.09 13.60
CA ARG A 144 7.57 -20.87 14.10
C ARG A 144 8.62 -20.40 13.10
N CYS A 145 8.83 -19.10 12.95
CA CYS A 145 9.84 -18.58 12.01
C CYS A 145 11.24 -19.17 12.32
N ILE A 146 11.63 -19.25 13.60
CA ILE A 146 12.91 -19.84 14.02
C ILE A 146 13.09 -21.30 13.56
N ALA A 147 12.02 -22.08 13.38
CA ALA A 147 12.12 -23.48 12.98
C ALA A 147 12.79 -23.63 11.60
N CYS A 148 12.55 -22.69 10.68
CA CYS A 148 13.20 -22.65 9.37
C CYS A 148 14.41 -21.69 9.37
N HIS A 149 14.32 -20.56 10.07
CA HIS A 149 15.33 -19.51 10.06
C HIS A 149 16.51 -19.73 11.02
N GLY A 150 16.48 -20.75 11.89
CA GLY A 150 17.60 -21.07 12.78
C GLY A 150 18.77 -21.79 12.08
N ALA A 151 18.50 -22.55 11.01
CA ALA A 151 19.52 -23.31 10.29
C ALA A 151 19.21 -23.58 8.80
N GLY A 152 17.98 -23.34 8.32
CA GLY A 152 17.51 -23.77 6.99
C GLY A 152 17.47 -22.71 5.89
N THR A 153 17.53 -21.42 6.20
CA THR A 153 17.39 -20.32 5.20
C THR A 153 18.46 -19.23 5.30
N PRO A 154 18.65 -18.39 4.26
CA PRO A 154 19.63 -17.30 4.28
C PRO A 154 19.44 -16.27 5.41
N LEU A 155 18.20 -16.05 5.88
CA LEU A 155 17.95 -15.29 7.11
C LEU A 155 18.24 -16.22 8.30
N ARG A 156 19.41 -16.05 8.90
CA ARG A 156 19.95 -16.85 10.02
C ARG A 156 19.68 -16.20 11.37
N LEU A 157 18.64 -16.65 12.06
CA LEU A 157 18.38 -16.31 13.46
C LEU A 157 19.26 -17.18 14.37
N GLN A 158 19.72 -16.62 15.48
CA GLN A 158 20.49 -17.36 16.48
C GLN A 158 19.65 -18.47 17.11
N PRO A 159 20.25 -19.62 17.47
CA PRO A 159 19.56 -20.63 18.25
C PRO A 159 19.22 -20.09 19.65
N LEU A 160 18.18 -20.64 20.27
CA LEU A 160 17.90 -20.36 21.68
C LEU A 160 18.81 -21.22 22.56
N ALA A 161 19.30 -20.65 23.66
CA ALA A 161 19.98 -21.41 24.70
C ALA A 161 19.03 -22.50 25.27
N PRO A 162 19.55 -23.64 25.74
CA PRO A 162 18.73 -24.71 26.31
C PRO A 162 17.78 -24.18 27.40
N GLY A 163 16.48 -24.45 27.25
CA GLY A 163 15.43 -24.03 28.19
C GLY A 163 15.03 -22.55 28.11
N ALA A 164 15.69 -21.73 27.29
CA ALA A 164 15.34 -20.32 27.14
C ALA A 164 14.05 -20.13 26.35
N THR A 165 13.22 -19.18 26.78
CA THR A 165 11.97 -18.78 26.11
C THR A 165 12.15 -17.55 25.22
N THR A 166 13.31 -16.89 25.29
CA THR A 166 13.69 -15.74 24.47
C THR A 166 15.22 -15.65 24.34
N TRP A 167 15.72 -14.81 23.42
CA TRP A 167 17.15 -14.56 23.25
C TRP A 167 17.70 -13.59 24.31
N ASN A 168 18.97 -13.78 24.67
CA ASN A 168 19.73 -12.77 25.42
C ASN A 168 20.03 -11.55 24.53
N ASP A 169 20.61 -10.49 25.11
CA ASP A 169 20.88 -9.25 24.35
C ASP A 169 21.90 -9.43 23.22
N GLU A 170 22.94 -10.23 23.45
CA GLU A 170 23.98 -10.49 22.44
C GLU A 170 23.39 -11.19 21.19
N ASP A 171 22.57 -12.21 21.40
CA ASP A 171 21.91 -12.94 20.32
C ASP A 171 20.82 -12.09 19.66
N ALA A 172 20.14 -11.24 20.44
CA ALA A 172 19.17 -10.28 19.90
C ALA A 172 19.84 -9.26 18.98
N ARG A 173 21.05 -8.77 19.28
CA ARG A 173 21.84 -7.92 18.38
C ARG A 173 22.20 -8.65 17.08
N LYS A 174 22.62 -9.90 17.16
CA LYS A 174 22.90 -10.71 15.95
C LYS A 174 21.64 -10.92 15.10
N ASN A 175 20.50 -11.20 15.74
CA ASN A 175 19.21 -11.32 15.07
C ASN A 175 18.80 -10.01 14.40
N PHE A 176 18.97 -8.88 15.07
CA PHE A 176 18.70 -7.56 14.53
C PHE A 176 19.51 -7.33 13.24
N GLU A 177 20.82 -7.56 13.26
CA GLU A 177 21.66 -7.43 12.06
C GLU A 177 21.27 -8.42 10.95
N ALA A 178 20.82 -9.63 11.28
CA ALA A 178 20.30 -10.57 10.30
C ALA A 178 19.02 -10.05 9.62
N VAL A 179 18.05 -9.57 10.41
CA VAL A 179 16.76 -9.10 9.93
C VAL A 179 16.87 -7.79 9.14
N ARG A 180 17.81 -6.90 9.52
CA ARG A 180 18.10 -5.67 8.75
C ARG A 180 18.43 -5.92 7.30
N ARG A 181 19.04 -7.07 6.96
CA ARG A 181 19.40 -7.42 5.57
C ARG A 181 18.20 -7.73 4.68
N VAL A 182 17.03 -8.01 5.27
CA VAL A 182 15.78 -8.32 4.54
C VAL A 182 14.74 -7.21 4.70
N VAL A 183 15.14 -6.05 5.22
CA VAL A 183 14.32 -4.86 5.42
C VAL A 183 14.93 -3.69 4.66
N VAL A 184 14.09 -2.94 3.96
CA VAL A 184 14.44 -1.64 3.39
C VAL A 184 13.69 -0.58 4.21
N PRO A 185 14.38 0.15 5.10
CA PRO A 185 13.75 1.13 5.99
C PRO A 185 12.86 2.11 5.22
N GLY A 186 11.65 2.33 5.74
CA GLY A 186 10.60 3.16 5.16
C GLY A 186 9.93 2.60 3.90
N ARG A 187 10.30 1.40 3.42
CA ARG A 187 9.75 0.82 2.19
C ARG A 187 9.07 -0.51 2.45
N VAL A 188 7.73 -0.49 2.59
CA VAL A 188 6.91 -1.67 2.89
C VAL A 188 7.07 -2.76 1.83
N THR A 189 6.80 -2.45 0.56
CA THR A 189 6.78 -3.43 -0.55
C THR A 189 8.18 -3.88 -1.00
N LYS A 190 9.25 -3.21 -0.54
CA LYS A 190 10.64 -3.61 -0.80
C LYS A 190 11.27 -4.39 0.36
N SER A 191 10.59 -4.44 1.51
CA SER A 191 11.05 -5.20 2.68
C SER A 191 10.54 -6.63 2.60
N ARG A 192 11.42 -7.59 2.29
CA ARG A 192 11.09 -9.02 2.20
C ARG A 192 10.44 -9.56 3.48
N LEU A 193 10.81 -9.01 4.64
CA LEU A 193 10.19 -9.33 5.93
C LEU A 193 8.65 -9.14 5.94
N LEU A 194 8.14 -8.18 5.16
CA LEU A 194 6.70 -7.86 5.10
C LEU A 194 5.97 -8.51 3.92
N VAL A 195 6.71 -8.98 2.91
CA VAL A 195 6.15 -9.49 1.64
C VAL A 195 6.17 -11.02 1.61
N HIS A 196 7.30 -11.63 1.97
CA HIS A 196 7.50 -13.07 1.80
C HIS A 196 6.55 -13.95 2.65
N PRO A 197 6.30 -13.65 3.93
CA PRO A 197 5.35 -14.42 4.75
C PRO A 197 3.88 -13.97 4.60
N LEU A 198 3.57 -12.94 3.81
CA LEU A 198 2.20 -12.45 3.57
C LEU A 198 1.57 -13.20 2.38
N THR A 199 0.27 -13.50 2.44
CA THR A 199 -0.48 -14.07 1.30
C THR A 199 -0.43 -13.17 0.06
N GLU A 200 -0.51 -13.77 -1.13
CA GLU A 200 -0.47 -13.05 -2.41
C GLU A 200 -1.61 -12.04 -2.53
N GLU A 201 -2.82 -12.42 -2.10
CA GLU A 201 -4.02 -11.60 -2.13
C GLU A 201 -3.87 -10.32 -1.29
N ALA A 202 -3.07 -10.38 -0.23
CA ALA A 202 -2.75 -9.23 0.62
C ALA A 202 -1.50 -8.44 0.17
N GLY A 203 -0.89 -8.81 -0.95
CA GLY A 203 0.28 -8.14 -1.54
C GLY A 203 1.63 -8.80 -1.21
N GLY A 204 1.61 -10.06 -0.78
CA GLY A 204 2.82 -10.88 -0.64
C GLY A 204 3.34 -11.45 -1.96
N ASP A 205 4.45 -12.18 -1.91
CA ASP A 205 4.99 -12.90 -3.06
C ASP A 205 4.42 -14.32 -3.20
N PHE A 206 4.79 -15.05 -4.26
CA PHE A 206 4.14 -16.32 -4.60
C PHE A 206 4.42 -17.48 -3.62
N TYR A 207 5.53 -17.46 -2.88
CA TYR A 207 5.97 -18.64 -2.15
C TYR A 207 6.81 -18.33 -0.93
N HIS A 208 6.55 -19.03 0.17
CA HIS A 208 7.39 -19.10 1.35
C HIS A 208 7.33 -20.52 1.92
N SER A 209 8.49 -21.17 2.08
CA SER A 209 8.56 -22.59 2.44
C SER A 209 7.96 -22.92 3.81
N GLY A 210 7.95 -21.95 4.74
CA GLY A 210 7.29 -22.08 6.05
C GLY A 210 5.79 -21.85 6.03
N GLY A 211 5.21 -21.57 4.85
CA GLY A 211 3.83 -21.14 4.66
C GLY A 211 3.65 -19.62 4.77
N LYS A 212 2.47 -19.13 4.38
CA LYS A 212 2.06 -17.74 4.59
C LYS A 212 1.55 -17.60 6.02
N HIS A 213 2.11 -16.67 6.79
CA HIS A 213 1.79 -16.45 8.20
C HIS A 213 0.70 -15.39 8.43
N TRP A 214 0.48 -14.53 7.44
CA TRP A 214 -0.50 -13.44 7.52
C TRP A 214 -1.35 -13.41 6.26
N SER A 215 -2.66 -13.27 6.44
CA SER A 215 -3.63 -13.17 5.34
C SER A 215 -4.05 -11.72 5.10
N SER A 216 -3.63 -10.79 5.96
CA SER A 216 -3.98 -9.38 5.83
C SER A 216 -2.90 -8.44 6.35
N GLN A 217 -2.78 -7.27 5.71
CA GLN A 217 -1.98 -6.16 6.22
C GLN A 217 -2.56 -5.54 7.52
N ASN A 218 -3.75 -5.99 7.95
CA ASN A 218 -4.37 -5.60 9.20
C ASN A 218 -4.04 -6.54 10.37
N ASP A 219 -3.35 -7.66 10.11
CA ASP A 219 -2.94 -8.60 11.16
C ASP A 219 -1.99 -7.90 12.15
N ASP A 220 -2.22 -8.09 13.46
CA ASP A 220 -1.53 -7.33 14.52
C ASP A 220 0.00 -7.45 14.47
N GLU A 221 0.48 -8.67 14.26
CA GLU A 221 1.91 -8.94 14.12
C GLU A 221 2.47 -8.30 12.86
N TRP A 222 1.74 -8.38 11.73
CA TRP A 222 2.18 -7.75 10.49
C TRP A 222 2.24 -6.22 10.62
N ARG A 223 1.26 -5.61 11.29
CA ARG A 223 1.26 -4.17 11.60
C ARG A 223 2.43 -3.78 12.50
N THR A 224 2.77 -4.62 13.48
CA THR A 224 3.93 -4.43 14.35
C THR A 224 5.24 -4.43 13.54
N LEU A 225 5.41 -5.39 12.62
CA LEU A 225 6.56 -5.43 11.72
C LEU A 225 6.59 -4.19 10.81
N LYS A 226 5.46 -3.84 10.20
CA LYS A 226 5.36 -2.68 9.31
C LYS A 226 5.75 -1.40 10.03
N ALA A 227 5.27 -1.20 11.25
CA ALA A 227 5.54 0.01 11.99
C ALA A 227 7.03 0.16 12.31
N TRP A 228 7.71 -0.93 12.67
CA TRP A 228 9.17 -0.95 12.81
C TRP A 228 9.89 -0.62 11.49
N VAL A 229 9.48 -1.23 10.37
CA VAL A 229 10.03 -0.94 9.04
C VAL A 229 9.83 0.53 8.66
N LEU A 230 8.72 1.15 9.07
CA LEU A 230 8.42 2.56 8.86
C LEU A 230 9.11 3.51 9.87
N GLY A 231 9.98 2.98 10.74
CA GLY A 231 10.81 3.78 11.64
C GLY A 231 10.18 4.07 13.00
N GLN A 232 9.15 3.32 13.43
CA GLN A 232 8.65 3.43 14.79
C GLN A 232 9.72 3.00 15.79
N THR A 233 9.95 3.84 16.80
CA THR A 233 10.83 3.57 17.93
C THR A 233 10.03 3.23 19.17
N THR A 234 10.69 2.61 20.14
CA THR A 234 10.16 2.53 21.50
C THR A 234 10.13 3.94 22.09
N LYS A 235 9.02 4.34 22.72
CA LYS A 235 8.91 5.61 23.45
C LYS A 235 9.57 5.51 24.81
#